data_AF-A0A645ECW1-F1
#
_entry.id   AF-A0A645ECW1-F1
#
_cell.length_a   1.000
_cell.length_b   1.000
_cell.length_c   1.000
_cell.angle_alpha   90.00
_cell.angle_beta   90.00
_cell.angle_gamma   90.00
#
_symmetry.space_group_name_H-M   'P 1'
#
loop_
_entity.id
_entity.type
_entity.pdbx_description
1 polymer ?
#
loop_
_entity_poly.entity_id
_entity_poly.type
_entity_poly.pdbx_seq_one_letter_code
_entity_poly.pdbx_strand_id
1 'polypeptide(L)'
;MNIITSMRIRDDLNEGISTFYAELKRIQKIIDQSHINSHTLFLIDEIFRGTNSIDRLKGAEGVLRELCKCHVSGMITTHDLDVCNLENENPNILNYSFNEHYIDNEIYFDYKLKKGKSLTTNAEFLLKKVGILR
;
A
#
# COMPACT_ATOMS: atom_id res chain seq x y z
N MET A 1 5.59 -22.61 -1.44
CA MET A 1 5.31 -21.20 -1.14
C MET A 1 4.96 -20.50 -2.45
N ASN A 2 3.76 -19.93 -2.54
CA ASN A 2 3.30 -19.19 -3.71
C ASN A 2 3.54 -17.70 -3.48
N ILE A 3 4.08 -16.96 -4.45
CA ILE A 3 4.34 -15.52 -4.29
C ILE A 3 3.55 -14.78 -5.36
N ILE A 4 2.69 -13.85 -4.94
CA ILE A 4 1.86 -13.07 -5.86
C ILE A 4 2.04 -11.59 -5.55
N THR A 5 2.31 -10.80 -6.59
CA THR A 5 2.62 -9.38 -6.44
C THR A 5 1.71 -8.50 -7.26
N SER A 6 1.35 -7.33 -6.72
CA SER A 6 0.72 -6.23 -7.45
C SER A 6 1.56 -4.97 -7.24
N MET A 7 2.72 -4.87 -7.92
CA MET A 7 3.66 -3.74 -7.73
C MET A 7 3.76 -2.79 -8.93
N ARG A 8 3.84 -3.34 -10.15
CA ARG A 8 3.84 -2.54 -11.38
C ARG A 8 2.93 -3.18 -12.41
N ILE A 9 1.96 -2.42 -12.88
CA ILE A 9 1.27 -2.68 -14.13
C ILE A 9 2.16 -1.99 -15.17
N ARG A 10 2.99 -2.75 -15.90
CA ARG A 10 3.53 -2.19 -17.14
C ARG A 10 2.33 -1.91 -18.02
N ASP A 11 2.23 -0.68 -18.52
CA ASP A 11 1.23 -0.32 -19.52
C ASP A 11 1.41 -1.28 -20.69
N ASP A 12 0.47 -2.19 -20.87
CA ASP A 12 0.25 -2.81 -22.16
C ASP A 12 -0.94 -2.06 -22.77
N LEU A 13 -0.63 -0.96 -23.47
CA LEU A 13 -1.60 -0.16 -24.21
C LEU A 13 -2.40 -1.00 -25.22
N ASN A 14 -2.01 -2.26 -25.46
CA ASN A 14 -2.62 -3.17 -26.42
C ASN A 14 -3.87 -3.92 -25.91
N GLU A 15 -4.13 -4.01 -24.59
CA GLU A 15 -5.27 -4.83 -24.10
C GLU A 15 -6.61 -4.08 -24.02
N GLY A 16 -6.64 -2.76 -24.21
CA GLY A 16 -7.90 -1.97 -24.11
C GLY A 16 -8.56 -2.01 -22.72
N ILE A 17 -7.86 -2.55 -21.72
CA ILE A 17 -8.30 -2.65 -20.33
C ILE A 17 -7.71 -1.48 -19.56
N SER A 18 -8.56 -0.72 -18.85
CA SER A 18 -8.09 0.31 -17.91
C SER A 18 -7.14 -0.31 -16.88
N THR A 19 -6.02 0.36 -16.60
CA THR A 19 -5.03 -0.01 -15.59
C THR A 19 -5.67 -0.40 -14.25
N PHE A 20 -6.77 0.27 -13.89
CA PHE A 20 -7.56 -0.05 -12.70
C PHE A 20 -8.23 -1.43 -12.75
N TYR A 21 -8.79 -1.82 -13.88
CA TYR A 21 -9.44 -3.14 -14.01
C TYR A 21 -8.41 -4.28 -14.06
N ALA A 22 -7.25 -4.04 -14.67
CA ALA A 22 -6.13 -4.98 -14.61
C ALA A 22 -5.64 -5.18 -13.16
N GLU A 23 -5.62 -4.11 -12.37
CA GLU A 23 -5.34 -4.16 -10.94
C GLU A 23 -6.39 -4.98 -10.18
N LEU A 24 -7.69 -4.70 -10.39
CA LEU A 24 -8.78 -5.46 -9.78
C LEU A 24 -8.66 -6.96 -10.01
N LYS A 25 -8.37 -7.38 -11.24
CA LYS A 25 -8.15 -8.80 -11.58
C LYS A 25 -6.96 -9.41 -10.84
N ARG A 26 -5.88 -8.65 -10.63
CA ARG A 26 -4.72 -9.11 -9.85
C ARG A 26 -5.06 -9.26 -8.37
N ILE A 27 -5.77 -8.28 -7.80
CA ILE A 27 -6.23 -8.35 -6.41
C ILE A 27 -7.17 -9.55 -6.20
N GLN A 28 -8.12 -9.77 -7.12
CA GLN A 28 -8.98 -10.95 -7.10
C GLN A 28 -8.17 -12.25 -7.11
N LYS A 29 -7.18 -12.35 -8.00
CA LYS A 29 -6.27 -13.51 -8.04
C LYS A 29 -5.51 -13.72 -6.71
N ILE A 30 -5.08 -12.64 -6.04
CA ILE A 30 -4.41 -12.74 -4.74
C ILE A 30 -5.36 -13.34 -3.69
N ILE A 31 -6.60 -12.84 -3.63
CA ILE A 31 -7.62 -13.34 -2.69
C ILE A 31 -7.95 -14.80 -2.99
N ASP A 32 -8.27 -15.14 -4.24
CA ASP A 32 -8.62 -16.50 -4.65
C ASP A 32 -7.53 -17.51 -4.31
N GLN A 33 -6.27 -17.17 -4.57
CA GLN A 33 -5.13 -18.04 -4.24
C GLN A 33 -4.89 -18.15 -2.74
N SER A 34 -5.18 -17.08 -1.99
CA SER A 34 -5.06 -17.08 -0.52
C SER A 34 -6.07 -18.03 0.13
N HIS A 35 -7.27 -18.18 -0.44
CA HIS A 35 -8.25 -19.16 0.03
C HIS A 35 -7.84 -20.62 -0.23
N ILE A 36 -7.08 -20.87 -1.30
CA ILE A 36 -6.69 -22.23 -1.71
C ILE A 36 -5.40 -22.68 -1.02
N ASN A 37 -4.46 -21.76 -0.80
CA ASN A 37 -3.13 -22.08 -0.32
C ASN A 37 -2.66 -21.11 0.77
N SER A 38 -2.64 -21.60 2.01
CA SER A 38 -2.15 -20.87 3.19
C SER A 38 -0.66 -20.51 3.12
N HIS A 39 0.12 -21.14 2.23
CA HIS A 39 1.54 -20.83 2.01
C HIS A 39 1.72 -19.77 0.90
N THR A 40 0.76 -18.85 0.77
CA THR A 40 0.80 -17.72 -0.16
C THR A 40 1.41 -16.50 0.54
N LEU A 41 2.37 -15.86 -0.13
CA LEU A 41 2.93 -14.56 0.20
C LEU A 41 2.40 -13.54 -0.82
N PHE A 42 1.67 -12.52 -0.34
CA PHE A 42 1.22 -11.43 -1.20
C PHE A 42 2.04 -10.16 -0.97
N LEU A 43 2.33 -9.42 -2.03
CA LEU A 43 3.00 -8.12 -1.95
C LEU A 43 2.31 -7.11 -2.86
N ILE A 44 1.66 -6.10 -2.27
CA ILE A 44 0.88 -5.10 -2.99
C ILE A 44 1.59 -3.75 -2.83
N ASP A 45 1.94 -3.10 -3.94
CA ASP A 45 2.43 -1.73 -3.93
C ASP A 45 1.27 -0.81 -4.28
N GLU A 46 0.88 0.08 -3.36
CA GLU A 46 -0.13 1.12 -3.53
C GLU A 46 -1.40 0.65 -4.26
N ILE A 47 -2.40 0.14 -3.52
CA ILE A 47 -3.62 -0.40 -4.12
C ILE A 47 -4.54 0.70 -4.69
N PHE A 48 -5.18 0.43 -5.82
CA PHE A 48 -6.25 1.24 -6.43
C PHE A 48 -5.85 2.70 -6.73
N ARG A 49 -4.65 2.90 -7.28
CA ARG A 49 -4.13 4.25 -7.64
C ARG A 49 -4.98 5.04 -8.65
N GLY A 50 -5.92 4.38 -9.33
CA GLY A 50 -6.77 4.98 -10.36
C GLY A 50 -8.15 5.48 -9.91
N THR A 51 -8.47 5.43 -8.61
CA THR A 51 -9.78 5.87 -8.08
C THR A 51 -9.63 6.98 -7.03
N ASN A 52 -10.76 7.57 -6.62
CA ASN A 52 -10.79 8.59 -5.57
C ASN A 52 -10.35 8.02 -4.20
N SER A 53 -9.94 8.89 -3.29
CA SER A 53 -9.39 8.48 -1.98
C SER A 53 -10.34 7.65 -1.14
N ILE A 54 -11.63 7.99 -1.14
CA ILE A 54 -12.65 7.28 -0.33
C ILE A 54 -12.81 5.84 -0.82
N ASP A 55 -12.93 5.64 -2.13
CA ASP A 55 -13.08 4.31 -2.71
C ASP A 55 -11.80 3.47 -2.56
N ARG A 56 -10.64 4.12 -2.68
CA ARG A 56 -9.34 3.48 -2.47
C ARG A 56 -9.20 2.99 -1.02
N LEU A 57 -9.50 3.83 -0.04
CA LEU A 57 -9.45 3.46 1.38
C LEU A 57 -10.36 2.27 1.68
N LYS A 58 -11.65 2.37 1.31
CA LYS A 58 -12.62 1.26 1.50
C LYS A 58 -12.18 -0.02 0.80
N GLY A 59 -11.65 0.10 -0.41
CA GLY A 59 -11.13 -1.03 -1.17
C GLY A 59 -9.94 -1.69 -0.48
N ALA A 60 -8.96 -0.91 -0.02
CA ALA A 60 -7.79 -1.39 0.69
C ALA A 60 -8.18 -2.11 1.99
N GLU A 61 -9.08 -1.51 2.78
CA GLU A 61 -9.59 -2.12 4.01
C GLU A 61 -10.32 -3.44 3.74
N GLY A 62 -11.18 -3.48 2.72
CA GLY A 62 -11.90 -4.69 2.32
C GLY A 62 -10.95 -5.83 1.94
N VAL A 63 -9.92 -5.53 1.15
CA VAL A 63 -8.90 -6.51 0.72
C VAL A 63 -8.12 -7.05 1.92
N LEU A 64 -7.63 -6.18 2.80
CA LEU A 64 -6.88 -6.60 3.98
C LEU A 64 -7.72 -7.46 4.93
N ARG A 65 -8.99 -7.06 5.17
CA ARG A 65 -9.93 -7.85 5.99
C ARG A 65 -10.16 -9.24 5.43
N GLU A 66 -10.23 -9.39 4.10
CA GLU A 66 -10.41 -10.71 3.47
C GLU A 66 -9.15 -11.55 3.56
N LEU A 67 -7.98 -10.98 3.28
CA LEU A 67 -6.70 -11.68 3.36
C LEU A 67 -6.37 -12.13 4.79
N CYS A 68 -6.75 -11.36 5.81
CA CYS A 68 -6.59 -11.77 7.20
C CYS A 68 -7.39 -13.02 7.58
N LYS A 69 -8.46 -13.37 6.86
CA LYS A 69 -9.22 -14.62 7.08
C LYS A 69 -8.49 -15.84 6.51
N CYS A 70 -7.58 -15.64 5.55
CA CYS A 70 -6.96 -16.70 4.76
C CYS A 70 -5.71 -17.33 5.39
N HIS A 71 -5.27 -16.88 6.58
CA HIS A 71 -4.03 -17.34 7.24
C HIS A 71 -2.78 -17.26 6.35
N VAL A 72 -2.74 -16.27 5.45
CA VAL A 72 -1.61 -15.98 4.56
C VAL A 72 -0.74 -14.86 5.13
N SER A 73 0.47 -14.70 4.58
CA SER A 73 1.37 -13.61 4.93
C SER A 73 1.48 -12.61 3.78
N GLY A 74 1.72 -11.34 4.08
CA GLY A 74 1.95 -10.36 3.04
C GLY A 74 2.17 -8.95 3.53
N MET A 75 2.39 -8.06 2.57
CA MET A 75 2.65 -6.65 2.80
C MET A 75 1.88 -5.80 1.79
N ILE A 76 1.44 -4.63 2.24
CA ILE A 76 0.92 -3.56 1.40
C ILE A 76 1.69 -2.27 1.70
N THR A 77 1.99 -1.49 0.68
CA THR A 77 2.43 -0.10 0.82
C THR A 77 1.25 0.83 0.56
N THR A 78 1.17 1.94 1.29
CA THR A 78 0.16 2.96 1.06
C THR A 78 0.61 4.34 1.54
N HIS A 79 0.21 5.37 0.80
CA HIS A 79 0.24 6.76 1.25
C HIS A 79 -1.00 7.15 2.08
N ASP A 80 -2.00 6.26 2.17
CA ASP A 80 -3.25 6.51 2.87
C ASP A 80 -3.14 6.08 4.35
N LEU A 81 -2.86 7.05 5.23
CA LEU A 81 -2.64 6.80 6.65
C LEU A 81 -3.88 6.26 7.37
N ASP A 82 -5.08 6.41 6.79
CA ASP A 82 -6.30 5.90 7.41
C ASP A 82 -6.36 4.37 7.38
N VAL A 83 -5.73 3.73 6.39
CA VAL A 83 -5.57 2.26 6.33
C VAL A 83 -4.83 1.73 7.57
N CYS A 84 -3.90 2.51 8.12
CA CYS A 84 -3.14 2.10 9.32
C CYS A 84 -4.03 1.91 10.56
N ASN A 85 -5.25 2.47 10.57
CA ASN A 85 -6.16 2.29 11.70
C ASN A 85 -6.61 0.84 11.87
N LEU A 86 -6.49 0.00 10.84
CA LEU A 86 -6.81 -1.42 10.87
C LEU A 86 -5.99 -2.24 11.87
N GLU A 87 -4.78 -1.80 12.24
CA GLU A 87 -3.97 -2.44 13.30
C GLU A 87 -4.72 -2.44 14.64
N ASN A 88 -5.56 -1.43 14.91
CA ASN A 88 -6.38 -1.37 16.12
C ASN A 88 -7.56 -2.35 16.08
N GLU A 89 -7.98 -2.79 14.89
CA GLU A 89 -9.13 -3.66 14.69
C GLU A 89 -8.74 -5.14 14.56
N ASN A 90 -7.51 -5.42 14.12
CA ASN A 90 -7.02 -6.77 13.91
C ASN A 90 -5.55 -6.91 14.34
N PRO A 91 -5.25 -7.72 15.37
CA PRO A 91 -3.88 -7.88 15.89
C PRO A 91 -2.91 -8.54 14.90
N ASN A 92 -3.40 -9.12 13.81
CA ASN A 92 -2.57 -9.70 12.75
C ASN A 92 -2.11 -8.66 11.71
N ILE A 93 -2.61 -7.43 11.78
CA ILE A 93 -2.16 -6.31 10.95
C ILE A 93 -1.18 -5.50 11.77
N LEU A 94 0.03 -5.30 11.24
CA LEU A 94 1.09 -4.54 11.92
C LEU A 94 1.54 -3.38 11.04
N ASN A 95 1.60 -2.18 11.62
CA ASN A 95 2.06 -1.00 10.92
C ASN A 95 3.59 -0.87 10.98
N TYR A 96 4.17 -0.54 9.83
CA TYR A 96 5.56 -0.14 9.73
C TYR A 96 5.70 1.04 8.77
N SER A 97 6.71 1.86 8.98
CA SER A 97 6.99 3.04 8.18
C SER A 97 8.48 3.26 7.97
N PHE A 98 8.80 3.95 6.89
CA PHE A 98 10.08 4.63 6.71
C PHE A 98 9.85 6.10 7.01
N ASN A 99 10.65 6.67 7.91
CA ASN A 99 10.48 8.06 8.36
C ASN A 99 11.69 8.89 7.93
N GLU A 100 11.43 10.04 7.34
CA GLU A 100 12.43 11.08 7.10
C GLU A 100 12.76 11.86 8.39
N HIS A 101 13.89 12.56 8.35
CA HIS A 101 14.24 13.58 9.35
C HIS A 101 14.84 14.79 8.65
N TYR A 102 14.79 15.93 9.33
CA TYR A 102 15.16 17.23 8.77
C TYR A 102 16.37 17.78 9.52
N ILE A 103 17.40 18.17 8.77
CA ILE A 103 18.61 18.83 9.29
C ILE A 103 18.93 19.99 8.34
N ASP A 104 19.11 21.20 8.85
CA ASP A 104 19.49 22.39 8.08
C ASP A 104 18.64 22.62 6.81
N ASN A 105 17.31 22.41 6.92
CA ASN A 105 16.36 22.54 5.81
C ASN A 105 16.63 21.58 4.63
N GLU A 106 17.24 20.44 4.92
CA GLU A 106 17.44 19.31 4.03
C GLU A 106 16.74 18.06 4.57
N ILE A 107 16.26 17.22 3.66
CA ILE A 107 15.54 15.98 3.98
C ILE A 107 16.49 14.79 3.94
N TYR A 108 16.45 13.96 4.98
CA TYR A 108 17.30 12.77 5.11
C TYR A 108 16.47 11.53 5.37
N PHE A 109 16.86 10.42 4.76
CA PHE A 109 16.24 9.11 4.93
C PHE A 109 17.28 8.15 5.50
N ASP A 110 16.95 7.51 6.63
CA ASP A 110 17.83 6.48 7.23
C ASP A 110 17.60 5.08 6.63
N TYR A 111 16.57 4.93 5.80
CA TYR A 111 16.15 3.69 5.15
C TYR A 111 15.87 2.55 6.14
N LYS A 112 15.50 2.87 7.38
CA LYS A 112 15.17 1.88 8.42
C LYS A 112 13.66 1.71 8.54
N LEU A 113 13.22 0.46 8.52
CA LEU A 113 11.83 0.11 8.82
C LEU A 113 11.59 0.29 10.32
N LYS A 114 10.63 1.15 10.68
CA LYS A 114 10.26 1.48 12.06
C LYS A 114 8.84 1.03 12.32
N LYS A 115 8.57 0.53 13.53
CA LYS A 115 7.22 0.13 13.93
C LYS A 115 6.30 1.35 14.05
N GLY A 116 5.07 1.21 13.59
CA GLY A 116 4.03 2.25 13.59
C GLY A 116 3.88 2.95 12.24
N LYS A 117 2.78 3.71 12.10
CA LYS A 117 2.49 4.55 10.92
C LYS A 117 3.47 5.71 10.78
N SER A 118 3.59 6.26 9.58
CA SER A 118 4.42 7.45 9.36
C SER A 118 3.90 8.62 10.20
N LEU A 119 4.83 9.38 10.80
CA LEU A 119 4.54 10.56 11.60
C LEU A 119 4.71 11.87 10.82
N THR A 120 5.27 11.78 9.62
CA THR A 120 5.69 12.92 8.81
C THR A 120 5.19 12.79 7.37
N THR A 121 5.01 13.93 6.72
CA THR A 121 4.67 14.03 5.29
C THR A 121 5.72 14.89 4.59
N ASN A 122 6.53 14.25 3.74
CA ASN A 122 7.58 14.94 3.01
C ASN A 122 7.05 15.92 1.94
N ALA A 123 5.85 15.68 1.42
CA ALA A 123 5.31 16.41 0.27
C ALA A 123 5.19 17.91 0.55
N GLU A 124 4.66 18.30 1.71
CA GLU A 124 4.51 19.71 2.06
C GLU A 124 5.87 20.42 2.17
N PHE A 125 6.85 19.76 2.80
CA PHE A 125 8.21 20.28 2.89
C PHE A 125 8.83 20.50 1.51
N LEU A 126 8.71 19.51 0.62
CA LEU A 126 9.22 19.61 -0.75
C LEU A 126 8.54 20.74 -1.52
N LEU A 127 7.21 20.87 -1.39
CA LEU A 127 6.42 21.94 -2.01
C LEU A 127 6.84 23.34 -1.52
N LYS A 128 7.15 23.49 -0.22
CA LYS A 128 7.71 24.72 0.34
C LYS A 128 9.13 24.99 -0.19
N LYS A 129 9.98 23.96 -0.25
CA LYS A 129 11.36 24.08 -0.74
C LYS A 129 11.45 24.55 -2.20
N VAL A 130 10.52 24.12 -3.05
CA VAL A 130 10.43 24.56 -4.45
C VAL A 130 9.62 25.85 -4.64
N GLY A 131 9.10 26.45 -3.57
CA GLY A 131 8.36 27.72 -3.59
C GLY A 131 6.92 27.64 -4.10
N ILE A 132 6.32 26.44 -4.18
CA ILE A 132 4.91 26.25 -4.55
C ILE A 132 3.99 26.61 -3.37
N LEU A 133 4.36 26.15 -2.17
CA LEU A 133 3.69 26.54 -0.92
C LEU A 133 4.55 27.59 -0.19
N ARG A 134 3.89 28.50 0.53
CA ARG A 134 4.55 29.53 1.36
C ARG A 134 4.37 29.20 2.84
#